data_AF-A0A2V8M1J9-F1
#
_entry.id   AF-A0A2V8M1J9-F1
#
_cell.length_a   1.000
_cell.length_b   1.000
_cell.length_c   1.000
_cell.angle_alpha   90.00
_cell.angle_beta   90.00
_cell.angle_gamma   90.00
#
_symmetry.space_group_name_H-M   'P 1'
#
loop_
_entity.id
_entity.type
_entity.pdbx_description
1 polymer ?
#
loop_
_entity_poly.entity_id
_entity_poly.type
_entity_poly.pdbx_seq_one_letter_code
_entity_poly.pdbx_strand_id
1 'polypeptide(L)'
;MHHSRRSFLTGLTAVGASAVFTTMKSRAQGPASQARRIDVHQHYSSPAYFELLTRKNAITVNQFRNYTPARNLEEMEKAGITTAMLSPTAPAVWFGDVEEARRAARELNEYAAAKMVGEYKGRFGLFATLPMPDIDSTLREIEYAYDTLKVDGVAFLTSYDNAWLGDKKFDPVFDELNRRNAVVYTHPLEAACC
;
A
#
# COMPACT_ATOMS: atom_id res chain seq x y z
N MET A 1 64.84 -56.94 8.45
CA MET A 1 63.67 -56.17 8.89
C MET A 1 62.57 -56.33 7.86
N HIS A 2 61.39 -56.70 8.36
CA HIS A 2 60.08 -56.99 7.75
C HIS A 2 59.90 -57.08 6.21
N HIS A 3 59.51 -58.30 5.81
CA HIS A 3 58.50 -58.76 4.83
C HIS A 3 57.88 -57.75 3.83
N SER A 4 57.44 -58.12 2.62
CA SER A 4 57.46 -59.36 1.83
C SER A 4 56.56 -59.16 0.60
N ARG A 5 57.12 -59.43 -0.59
CA ARG A 5 56.56 -60.24 -1.71
C ARG A 5 55.19 -59.96 -2.34
N ARG A 6 55.30 -59.72 -3.66
CA ARG A 6 54.66 -60.43 -4.82
C ARG A 6 53.17 -60.12 -5.07
N SER A 7 52.85 -59.36 -6.13
CA SER A 7 52.69 -59.80 -7.55
C SER A 7 51.49 -60.72 -7.80
N PHE A 8 50.53 -60.26 -8.62
CA PHE A 8 49.75 -61.05 -9.62
C PHE A 8 48.79 -60.09 -10.37
N LEU A 9 49.05 -59.77 -11.65
CA LEU A 9 48.48 -60.36 -12.89
C LEU A 9 47.13 -59.78 -13.37
N THR A 10 47.19 -59.23 -14.58
CA THR A 10 46.26 -59.25 -15.74
C THR A 10 44.86 -59.87 -15.63
N GLY A 11 43.89 -59.23 -16.29
CA GLY A 11 42.66 -59.83 -16.86
C GLY A 11 41.70 -58.76 -17.41
N LEU A 12 41.64 -58.57 -18.74
CA LEU A 12 40.57 -58.99 -19.68
C LEU A 12 39.16 -58.38 -19.47
N THR A 13 38.79 -57.50 -20.42
CA THR A 13 37.52 -57.43 -21.20
C THR A 13 36.17 -57.75 -20.54
N ALA A 14 35.21 -56.81 -20.64
CA ALA A 14 33.99 -56.91 -21.48
C ALA A 14 32.75 -56.21 -20.87
N VAL A 15 32.14 -55.33 -21.68
CA VAL A 15 30.70 -55.13 -21.92
C VAL A 15 29.78 -54.74 -20.74
N GLY A 16 29.24 -53.52 -20.83
CA GLY A 16 27.80 -53.26 -20.73
C GLY A 16 27.21 -53.00 -19.34
N ALA A 17 26.96 -51.72 -19.04
CA ALA A 17 25.83 -51.33 -18.19
C ALA A 17 25.37 -49.92 -18.57
N SER A 18 24.50 -49.84 -19.57
CA SER A 18 23.58 -48.72 -19.73
C SER A 18 22.66 -48.68 -18.51
N ALA A 19 22.92 -47.82 -17.53
CA ALA A 19 21.93 -47.52 -16.51
C ALA A 19 22.21 -46.17 -15.81
N VAL A 20 21.22 -45.30 -15.92
CA VAL A 20 20.88 -44.21 -14.99
C VAL A 20 21.77 -42.95 -15.03
N PHE A 21 21.66 -42.19 -16.13
CA PHE A 21 21.68 -40.73 -15.97
C PHE A 21 20.37 -40.33 -15.29
N THR A 22 20.30 -40.49 -13.97
CA THR A 22 19.29 -39.82 -13.17
C THR A 22 19.48 -38.34 -13.43
N THR A 23 18.45 -37.71 -13.97
CA THR A 23 18.34 -36.27 -14.00
C THR A 23 18.38 -35.78 -12.56
N MET A 24 19.58 -35.45 -12.07
CA MET A 24 19.73 -34.50 -10.99
C MET A 24 19.16 -33.19 -11.53
N LYS A 25 17.84 -33.02 -11.42
CA LYS A 25 17.23 -31.70 -11.43
C LYS A 25 17.94 -30.95 -10.32
N SER A 26 18.84 -30.06 -10.71
CA SER A 26 19.44 -29.08 -9.83
C SER A 26 18.32 -28.47 -8.99
N ARG A 27 18.39 -28.65 -7.66
CA ARG A 27 17.45 -28.04 -6.70
C ARG A 27 17.62 -26.52 -6.59
N ALA A 28 18.32 -25.88 -7.53
CA ALA A 28 18.67 -24.47 -7.45
C ALA A 28 17.62 -23.52 -8.06
N GLN A 29 16.49 -24.01 -8.55
CA GLN A 29 15.37 -23.15 -8.96
C GLN A 29 14.20 -23.40 -8.02
N GLY A 30 14.24 -22.75 -6.85
CA GLY A 30 13.00 -22.36 -6.20
C GLY A 30 12.15 -21.56 -7.20
N PRO A 31 10.81 -21.55 -7.07
CA PRO A 31 9.97 -20.74 -7.94
C PRO A 31 10.55 -19.33 -7.99
N ALA A 32 10.73 -18.78 -9.20
CA ALA A 32 11.11 -17.38 -9.35
C ALA A 32 10.19 -16.58 -8.43
N SER A 33 10.75 -15.85 -7.45
CA SER A 33 9.94 -15.01 -6.60
C SER A 33 9.16 -14.10 -7.55
N GLN A 34 7.84 -14.25 -7.62
CA GLN A 34 7.05 -13.34 -8.44
C GLN A 34 7.43 -11.92 -8.02
N ALA A 35 7.83 -11.09 -8.99
CA ALA A 35 8.27 -9.74 -8.70
C ALA A 35 7.22 -9.05 -7.84
N ARG A 36 7.62 -8.60 -6.65
CA ARG A 36 6.72 -7.96 -5.68
C ARG A 36 6.33 -6.58 -6.21
N ARG A 37 5.18 -6.50 -6.89
CA ARG A 37 4.63 -5.23 -7.35
C ARG A 37 3.86 -4.58 -6.20
N ILE A 38 4.26 -3.37 -5.86
CA ILE A 38 3.57 -2.53 -4.88
C ILE A 38 2.97 -1.37 -5.68
N ASP A 39 1.65 -1.24 -5.63
CA ASP A 39 0.96 -0.05 -6.13
C ASP A 39 0.98 1.01 -5.03
N VAL A 40 1.48 2.20 -5.34
CA VAL A 40 1.60 3.31 -4.38
C VAL A 40 0.52 4.38 -4.58
N HIS A 41 -0.37 4.21 -5.56
CA HIS A 41 -1.41 5.17 -5.91
C HIS A 41 -2.73 4.43 -6.15
N GLN A 42 -3.33 3.90 -5.09
CA GLN A 42 -4.64 3.27 -5.16
C GLN A 42 -5.68 4.04 -4.36
N HIS A 43 -6.75 4.44 -5.05
CA HIS A 43 -7.91 5.06 -4.42
C HIS A 43 -8.88 4.02 -3.87
N TYR A 44 -9.58 4.41 -2.80
CA TYR A 44 -10.60 3.58 -2.15
C TYR A 44 -11.78 4.43 -1.71
N SER A 45 -12.87 3.76 -1.38
CA SER A 45 -14.09 4.40 -0.91
C SER A 45 -14.79 3.54 0.12
N SER A 46 -15.20 4.14 1.23
CA SER A 46 -16.22 3.56 2.12
C SER A 46 -17.62 3.84 1.55
N PRO A 47 -18.67 3.15 2.03
CA PRO A 47 -20.05 3.51 1.69
C PRO A 47 -20.41 4.95 2.08
N ALA A 48 -20.03 5.41 3.28
CA ALA A 48 -20.36 6.75 3.74
C ALA A 48 -19.59 7.83 2.96
N TYR A 49 -18.34 7.56 2.59
CA TYR A 49 -17.55 8.46 1.74
C TYR A 49 -18.12 8.54 0.32
N PHE A 50 -18.57 7.41 -0.23
CA PHE A 50 -19.25 7.38 -1.52
C PHE A 50 -20.52 8.24 -1.52
N GLU A 51 -21.32 8.14 -0.46
CA GLU A 51 -22.51 8.98 -0.26
C GLU A 51 -22.15 10.47 -0.13
N LEU A 52 -21.10 10.80 0.63
CA LEU A 52 -20.60 12.17 0.73
C LEU A 52 -20.23 12.74 -0.64
N LEU A 53 -19.39 12.03 -1.40
CA LEU A 53 -18.95 12.46 -2.73
C LEU A 53 -20.12 12.62 -3.70
N THR A 54 -21.12 11.73 -3.60
CA THR A 54 -22.36 11.82 -4.38
C THR A 54 -23.16 13.07 -4.04
N ARG A 55 -23.38 13.35 -2.74
CA ARG A 55 -24.10 14.56 -2.29
C ARG A 55 -23.40 15.85 -2.69
N LYS A 56 -22.07 15.85 -2.75
CA LYS A 56 -21.24 17.01 -3.13
C LYS A 56 -21.04 17.16 -4.64
N ASN A 57 -21.47 16.19 -5.46
CA ASN A 57 -21.20 16.14 -6.89
C ASN A 57 -19.69 16.31 -7.22
N ALA A 58 -18.83 15.72 -6.38
CA ALA A 58 -17.42 16.06 -6.32
C ALA A 58 -16.51 15.26 -7.26
N ILE A 59 -17.02 14.16 -7.83
CA ILE A 59 -16.29 13.28 -8.76
C ILE A 59 -17.27 12.58 -9.70
N THR A 60 -16.74 11.94 -10.75
CA THR A 60 -17.46 10.86 -11.43
C THR A 60 -17.57 9.65 -10.50
N VAL A 61 -18.61 9.61 -9.67
CA VAL A 61 -18.88 8.52 -8.70
C VAL A 61 -18.91 7.13 -9.34
N ASN A 62 -19.01 7.04 -10.66
CA ASN A 62 -18.95 5.78 -11.39
C ASN A 62 -17.69 4.95 -11.08
N GLN A 63 -16.56 5.57 -10.75
CA GLN A 63 -15.33 4.83 -10.40
C GLN A 63 -15.46 4.00 -9.11
N PHE A 64 -16.30 4.43 -8.17
CA PHE A 64 -16.54 3.72 -6.91
C PHE A 64 -17.90 3.00 -6.88
N ARG A 65 -18.64 3.00 -8.00
CA ARG A 65 -19.92 2.30 -8.09
C ARG A 65 -19.68 0.81 -7.89
N ASN A 66 -20.36 0.21 -6.91
CA ASN A 66 -20.21 -1.19 -6.50
C ASN A 66 -18.78 -1.53 -6.01
N TYR A 67 -18.02 -0.55 -5.53
CA TYR A 67 -16.71 -0.77 -4.93
C TYR A 67 -16.83 -1.61 -3.65
N THR A 68 -15.97 -2.62 -3.51
CA THR A 68 -15.77 -3.37 -2.26
C THR A 68 -14.29 -3.73 -2.11
N PRO A 69 -13.78 -3.89 -0.87
CA PRO A 69 -12.41 -4.37 -0.64
C PRO A 69 -12.11 -5.71 -1.34
N ALA A 70 -13.06 -6.64 -1.31
CA ALA A 70 -12.93 -7.94 -1.98
C ALA A 70 -12.76 -7.81 -3.49
N ARG A 71 -13.58 -6.97 -4.14
CA ARG A 71 -13.46 -6.70 -5.58
C ARG A 71 -12.12 -6.04 -5.91
N ASN A 72 -11.69 -5.08 -5.11
CA ASN A 72 -10.40 -4.42 -5.31
C ASN A 72 -9.24 -5.40 -5.19
N LEU A 73 -9.31 -6.37 -4.26
CA LEU A 73 -8.35 -7.45 -4.15
C LEU A 73 -8.31 -8.35 -5.39
N GLU A 74 -9.46 -8.73 -5.94
CA GLU A 74 -9.54 -9.52 -7.18
C GLU A 74 -8.90 -8.77 -8.37
N GLU A 75 -9.12 -7.46 -8.46
CA GLU A 75 -8.52 -6.61 -9.50
C GLU A 75 -6.99 -6.52 -9.33
N MET A 76 -6.49 -6.39 -8.09
CA MET A 76 -5.07 -6.45 -7.79
C MET A 76 -4.45 -7.79 -8.19
N GLU A 77 -5.12 -8.91 -7.92
CA GLU A 77 -4.64 -10.25 -8.29
C GLU A 77 -4.52 -10.42 -9.81
N LYS A 78 -5.51 -9.93 -10.57
CA LYS A 78 -5.47 -9.92 -12.04
C LYS A 78 -4.32 -9.07 -12.58
N ALA A 79 -3.98 -7.97 -11.90
CA ALA A 79 -2.89 -7.08 -12.27
C ALA A 79 -1.49 -7.55 -11.77
N GLY A 80 -1.45 -8.58 -10.92
CA GLY A 80 -0.22 -9.04 -10.26
C GLY A 80 0.30 -8.07 -9.20
N ILE A 81 -0.57 -7.27 -8.59
CA ILE A 81 -0.24 -6.34 -7.49
C ILE A 81 -0.28 -7.10 -6.17
N THR A 82 0.85 -7.11 -5.47
CA THR A 82 0.98 -7.79 -4.17
C THR A 82 0.39 -6.95 -3.05
N THR A 83 0.71 -5.65 -3.02
CA THR A 83 0.28 -4.70 -1.99
C THR A 83 -0.11 -3.38 -2.65
N ALA A 84 -1.19 -2.75 -2.18
CA ALA A 84 -1.59 -1.42 -2.62
C ALA A 84 -1.60 -0.43 -1.45
N MET A 85 -1.02 0.76 -1.65
CA MET A 85 -1.08 1.86 -0.70
C MET A 85 -2.33 2.69 -0.98
N LEU A 86 -3.23 2.71 -0.01
CA LEU A 86 -4.51 3.38 -0.09
C LEU A 86 -4.35 4.87 0.19
N SER A 87 -5.00 5.70 -0.63
CA SER A 87 -5.08 7.15 -0.44
C SER A 87 -6.45 7.69 -0.90
N PRO A 88 -6.95 8.80 -0.31
CA PRO A 88 -8.18 9.42 -0.78
C PRO A 88 -8.03 9.90 -2.23
N THR A 89 -9.12 9.88 -2.98
CA THR A 89 -9.17 10.54 -4.29
C THR A 89 -9.33 12.06 -4.12
N ALA A 90 -9.04 12.85 -5.16
CA ALA A 90 -9.43 14.26 -5.16
C ALA A 90 -10.97 14.39 -5.21
N PRO A 91 -11.61 15.30 -4.44
CA PRO A 91 -11.03 16.37 -3.61
C PRO A 91 -10.86 16.03 -2.11
N ALA A 92 -10.61 14.77 -1.79
CA ALA A 92 -10.53 14.23 -0.43
C ALA A 92 -11.82 14.54 0.37
N VAL A 93 -11.71 15.30 1.47
CA VAL A 93 -12.81 15.53 2.41
C VAL A 93 -13.15 17.00 2.65
N TRP A 94 -12.42 17.94 2.03
CA TRP A 94 -12.63 19.37 2.24
C TRP A 94 -13.68 19.93 1.28
N PHE A 95 -14.81 20.37 1.85
CA PHE A 95 -15.92 21.00 1.12
C PHE A 95 -16.40 22.29 1.78
N GLY A 96 -15.53 22.96 2.53
CA GLY A 96 -15.83 24.22 3.24
C GLY A 96 -16.44 24.05 4.65
N ASP A 97 -16.56 22.83 5.16
CA ASP A 97 -17.07 22.53 6.51
C ASP A 97 -16.06 21.68 7.28
N VAL A 98 -15.53 22.24 8.38
CA VAL A 98 -14.51 21.61 9.23
C VAL A 98 -15.04 20.34 9.91
N GLU A 99 -16.27 20.38 10.42
CA GLU A 99 -16.84 19.25 11.15
C GLU A 99 -17.22 18.11 10.21
N GLU A 100 -17.68 18.42 8.99
CA GLU A 100 -17.89 17.41 7.96
C GLU A 100 -16.56 16.77 7.52
N ALA A 101 -15.52 17.57 7.26
CA ALA A 101 -14.20 17.08 6.89
C ALA A 101 -13.59 16.19 7.99
N ARG A 102 -13.72 16.59 9.26
CA ARG A 102 -13.26 15.82 10.42
C ARG A 102 -13.95 14.46 10.52
N ARG A 103 -15.27 14.43 10.41
CA ARG A 103 -16.04 13.16 10.46
C ARG A 103 -15.71 12.26 9.27
N ALA A 104 -15.62 12.83 8.07
CA ALA A 104 -15.33 12.06 6.86
C ALA A 104 -13.92 11.48 6.86
N ALA A 105 -12.90 12.24 7.29
CA ALA A 105 -11.53 11.74 7.43
C ALA A 105 -11.47 10.56 8.40
N ARG A 106 -12.05 10.73 9.60
CA ARG A 106 -12.08 9.66 10.62
C ARG A 106 -12.76 8.40 10.11
N GLU A 107 -13.95 8.53 9.54
CA GLU A 107 -14.72 7.40 9.02
C GLU A 107 -13.94 6.65 7.94
N LEU A 108 -13.37 7.38 6.98
CA LEU A 108 -12.66 6.79 5.86
C LEU A 108 -11.36 6.09 6.31
N ASN A 109 -10.65 6.65 7.30
CA ASN A 109 -9.46 6.05 7.88
C ASN A 109 -9.81 4.77 8.67
N GLU A 110 -10.83 4.81 9.53
CA GLU A 110 -11.27 3.64 10.31
C GLU A 110 -11.80 2.53 9.40
N TYR A 111 -12.53 2.90 8.34
CA TYR A 111 -13.01 1.95 7.34
C TYR A 111 -11.84 1.22 6.67
N ALA A 112 -10.84 1.94 6.16
CA ALA A 112 -9.66 1.30 5.56
C ALA A 112 -8.89 0.44 6.56
N ALA A 113 -8.65 0.96 7.76
CA ALA A 113 -7.93 0.23 8.80
C ALA A 113 -8.64 -1.09 9.16
N ALA A 114 -9.97 -1.08 9.31
CA ALA A 114 -10.73 -2.27 9.66
C ALA A 114 -10.99 -3.21 8.47
N LYS A 115 -11.57 -2.68 7.39
CA LYS A 115 -12.11 -3.46 6.27
C LYS A 115 -11.14 -3.77 5.15
N MET A 116 -9.97 -3.13 5.15
CA MET A 116 -8.95 -3.35 4.13
C MET A 116 -7.66 -3.86 4.76
N VAL A 117 -6.97 -3.01 5.53
CA VAL A 117 -5.70 -3.36 6.16
C VAL A 117 -5.88 -4.50 7.18
N GLY A 118 -6.92 -4.43 8.01
CA GLY A 118 -7.22 -5.40 9.06
C GLY A 118 -7.69 -6.76 8.53
N GLU A 119 -8.67 -6.77 7.63
CA GLU A 119 -9.23 -8.00 7.05
C GLU A 119 -8.28 -8.68 6.04
N TYR A 120 -7.48 -7.92 5.29
CA TYR A 120 -6.58 -8.43 4.25
C TYR A 120 -5.10 -8.10 4.55
N LYS A 121 -4.61 -8.60 5.68
CA LYS A 121 -3.25 -8.32 6.18
C LYS A 121 -2.18 -8.51 5.10
N GLY A 122 -1.37 -7.47 4.89
CA GLY A 122 -0.26 -7.45 3.92
C GLY A 122 -0.66 -7.17 2.47
N ARG A 123 -1.97 -7.04 2.18
CA ARG A 123 -2.47 -6.68 0.84
C ARG A 123 -2.70 -5.18 0.70
N PHE A 124 -2.97 -4.47 1.79
CA PHE A 124 -3.17 -3.03 1.79
C PHE A 124 -2.29 -2.35 2.84
N GLY A 125 -1.74 -1.19 2.47
CA GLY A 125 -1.24 -0.18 3.40
C GLY A 125 -2.09 1.09 3.30
N LEU A 126 -1.92 2.03 4.22
CA LEU A 126 -2.78 3.21 4.33
C LEU A 126 -1.99 4.51 4.52
N PHE A 127 -2.20 5.44 3.60
CA PHE A 127 -1.93 6.86 3.82
C PHE A 127 -3.21 7.53 4.34
N ALA A 128 -3.21 7.92 5.61
CA ALA A 128 -4.38 8.47 6.27
C ALA A 128 -4.86 9.76 5.58
N THR A 129 -6.16 9.87 5.40
CA THR A 129 -6.84 11.10 4.99
C THR A 129 -6.84 12.06 6.17
N LEU A 130 -6.47 13.32 5.93
CA LEU A 130 -6.42 14.36 6.96
C LEU A 130 -7.54 15.40 6.77
N PRO A 131 -8.16 15.92 7.85
CA PRO A 131 -9.20 16.94 7.80
C PRO A 131 -8.62 18.35 7.60
N MET A 132 -7.74 18.48 6.60
CA MET A 132 -7.20 19.76 6.16
C MET A 132 -8.33 20.66 5.61
N PRO A 133 -8.21 21.99 5.71
CA PRO A 133 -7.07 22.76 6.21
C PRO A 133 -7.12 23.07 7.72
N ASP A 134 -8.02 22.45 8.50
CA ASP A 134 -8.11 22.71 9.94
C ASP A 134 -6.92 22.09 10.70
N ILE A 135 -6.04 22.94 11.22
CA ILE A 135 -4.77 22.53 11.83
C ILE A 135 -5.00 21.67 13.07
N ASP A 136 -5.88 22.11 13.96
CA ASP A 136 -6.14 21.46 15.22
C ASP A 136 -6.75 20.07 15.02
N SER A 137 -7.73 19.93 14.14
CA SER A 137 -8.31 18.62 13.82
C SER A 137 -7.34 17.74 13.05
N THR A 138 -6.48 18.32 12.22
CA THR A 138 -5.45 17.57 11.50
C THR A 138 -4.42 16.98 12.44
N LEU A 139 -3.90 17.74 13.41
CA LEU A 139 -2.95 17.25 14.40
C LEU A 139 -3.55 16.12 15.25
N ARG A 140 -4.81 16.27 15.69
CA ARG A 140 -5.54 15.21 16.41
C ARG A 140 -5.74 13.95 15.57
N GLU A 141 -6.02 14.11 14.27
CA GLU A 141 -6.18 12.97 13.38
C GLU A 141 -4.85 12.28 13.07
N ILE A 142 -3.74 13.03 12.96
CA ILE A 142 -2.39 12.46 12.84
C ILE A 142 -2.08 11.60 14.06
N GLU A 143 -2.31 12.12 15.28
CA GLU A 143 -2.13 11.35 16.51
C GLU A 143 -2.96 10.07 16.48
N TYR A 144 -4.26 10.17 16.21
CA TYR A 144 -5.14 9.00 16.16
C TYR A 144 -4.71 7.98 15.11
N ALA A 145 -4.42 8.43 13.90
CA ALA A 145 -4.07 7.56 12.78
C ALA A 145 -2.78 6.77 13.06
N TYR A 146 -1.72 7.42 13.56
CA TYR A 146 -0.48 6.71 13.89
C TYR A 146 -0.59 5.89 15.18
N ASP A 147 -1.20 6.47 16.22
CA ASP A 147 -1.10 5.91 17.57
C ASP A 147 -2.19 4.85 17.81
N THR A 148 -3.31 4.92 17.10
CA THR A 148 -4.41 3.95 17.17
C THR A 148 -4.48 3.06 15.93
N LEU A 149 -4.61 3.65 14.74
CA LEU A 149 -4.83 2.89 13.50
C LEU A 149 -3.55 2.27 12.92
N LYS A 150 -2.38 2.74 13.36
CA LYS A 150 -1.05 2.28 12.89
C LYS A 150 -0.88 2.43 11.38
N VAL A 151 -1.30 3.58 10.84
CA VAL A 151 -1.16 3.90 9.42
C VAL A 151 0.31 3.98 8.98
N ASP A 152 0.53 3.80 7.67
CA ASP A 152 1.86 3.80 7.06
C ASP A 152 2.36 5.19 6.65
N GLY A 153 1.45 6.18 6.61
CA GLY A 153 1.74 7.56 6.24
C GLY A 153 0.49 8.42 6.26
N VAL A 154 0.58 9.62 5.70
CA VAL A 154 -0.55 10.54 5.50
C VAL A 154 -0.64 11.03 4.06
N ALA A 155 -1.86 11.35 3.62
CA ALA A 155 -2.13 11.87 2.29
C ALA A 155 -2.55 13.34 2.35
N PHE A 156 -1.95 14.15 1.47
CA PHE A 156 -2.34 15.54 1.21
C PHE A 156 -2.81 15.73 -0.21
N LEU A 157 -3.61 16.78 -0.41
CA LEU A 157 -3.81 17.38 -1.72
C LEU A 157 -2.77 18.50 -1.93
N THR A 158 -2.51 18.85 -3.19
CA THR A 158 -1.55 19.91 -3.54
C THR A 158 -1.92 21.29 -3.01
N SER A 159 -3.21 21.53 -2.72
CA SER A 159 -3.74 22.78 -2.18
C SER A 159 -5.03 22.56 -1.42
N TYR A 160 -5.35 23.50 -0.52
CA TYR A 160 -6.62 23.61 0.19
C TYR A 160 -7.11 25.05 0.06
N ASP A 161 -8.19 25.24 -0.68
CA ASP A 161 -8.63 26.55 -1.19
C ASP A 161 -7.46 27.27 -1.90
N ASN A 162 -7.14 28.50 -1.50
CA ASN A 162 -6.04 29.30 -2.06
C ASN A 162 -4.71 29.13 -1.31
N ALA A 163 -4.53 28.04 -0.56
CA ALA A 163 -3.28 27.76 0.15
C ALA A 163 -2.62 26.48 -0.32
N TRP A 164 -1.33 26.57 -0.60
CA TRP A 164 -0.47 25.44 -0.96
C TRP A 164 0.23 24.89 0.27
N LEU A 165 0.77 23.68 0.16
CA LEU A 165 1.46 23.01 1.29
C LEU A 165 2.65 23.81 1.87
N GLY A 166 3.23 24.74 1.11
CA GLY A 166 4.28 25.65 1.60
C GLY A 166 3.77 26.91 2.33
N ASP A 167 2.45 27.06 2.51
CA ASP A 167 1.88 28.13 3.33
C ASP A 167 2.24 27.91 4.81
N LYS A 168 2.80 28.94 5.45
CA LYS A 168 3.24 28.90 6.86
C LYS A 168 2.16 28.47 7.84
N LYS A 169 0.88 28.64 7.51
CA LYS A 169 -0.20 28.18 8.39
C LYS A 169 -0.20 26.65 8.56
N PHE A 170 0.39 25.90 7.62
CA PHE A 170 0.52 24.45 7.67
C PHE A 170 1.81 23.97 8.35
N ASP A 171 2.74 24.86 8.71
CA ASP A 171 4.01 24.52 9.38
C ASP A 171 3.79 23.60 10.61
N PRO A 172 2.80 23.84 11.51
CA PRO A 172 2.60 22.96 12.66
C PRO A 172 2.30 21.50 12.29
N VAL A 173 1.60 21.28 11.16
CA VAL A 173 1.29 19.94 10.67
C VAL A 173 2.56 19.26 10.15
N PHE A 174 3.38 19.97 9.38
CA PHE A 174 4.63 19.42 8.86
C PHE A 174 5.70 19.22 9.94
N ASP A 175 5.76 20.09 10.95
CA ASP A 175 6.63 19.92 12.11
C ASP A 175 6.29 18.63 12.88
N GLU A 176 5.00 18.34 13.08
CA GLU A 176 4.56 17.11 13.74
C GLU A 176 4.87 15.87 12.90
N LEU A 177 4.65 15.93 11.58
CA LEU A 177 4.99 14.83 10.68
C LEU A 177 6.51 14.59 10.63
N ASN A 178 7.31 15.66 10.61
CA ASN A 178 8.77 15.57 10.68
C ASN A 178 9.23 14.96 12.01
N ARG A 179 8.65 15.39 13.15
CA ARG A 179 8.93 14.80 14.47
C ARG A 179 8.66 13.29 14.51
N ARG A 180 7.62 12.83 13.80
CA ARG A 180 7.27 11.41 13.66
C ARG A 180 8.11 10.66 12.62
N ASN A 181 8.94 11.34 11.82
CA ASN A 181 9.57 10.79 10.61
C ASN A 181 8.53 10.15 9.66
N ALA A 182 7.38 10.81 9.53
CA ALA A 182 6.23 10.32 8.78
C ALA A 182 6.48 10.30 7.27
N VAL A 183 5.88 9.32 6.58
CA VAL A 183 5.76 9.34 5.11
C VAL A 183 4.62 10.26 4.72
N VAL A 184 4.89 11.15 3.77
CA VAL A 184 3.94 12.11 3.21
C VAL A 184 3.70 11.78 1.74
N TYR A 185 2.46 11.42 1.41
CA TYR A 185 1.99 11.23 0.04
C TYR A 185 1.22 12.48 -0.41
N THR A 186 1.50 12.98 -1.62
CA THR A 186 0.81 14.16 -2.17
C THR A 186 0.10 13.80 -3.46
N HIS A 187 -1.21 14.01 -3.49
CA HIS A 187 -2.05 13.78 -4.65
C HIS A 187 -2.43 15.12 -5.31
N PRO A 188 -2.47 15.19 -6.66
CA PRO A 188 -2.90 16.41 -7.34
C PRO A 188 -4.34 16.78 -7.02
N LEU A 189 -4.60 18.08 -6.93
CA LEU A 189 -5.93 18.69 -6.96
C LEU A 189 -5.88 19.87 -7.93
N GLU A 190 -6.90 19.98 -8.77
CA GLU A 190 -7.10 21.17 -9.59
C GLU A 190 -7.36 22.37 -8.66
N ALA A 191 -6.49 23.38 -8.73
CA ALA A 191 -6.57 24.54 -7.86
C ALA A 191 -7.80 25.39 -8.21
N ALA A 192 -8.46 25.97 -7.21
CA ALA A 192 -9.68 26.76 -7.40
C ALA A 192 -9.49 28.01 -8.29
N CYS A 193 -8.25 28.42 -8.54
CA CYS A 193 -7.90 29.59 -9.34
C CYS A 193 -7.68 29.31 -10.84
N CYS A 194 -7.76 28.05 -11.27
CA CYS A 194 -7.43 27.61 -12.62
C CYS A 194 -8.68 27.11 -13.36
#